data_AF-A0A563DS53-F1
#
_entry.id   AF-A0A563DS53-F1
#
_cell.length_a   1.000
_cell.length_b   1.000
_cell.length_c   1.000
_cell.angle_alpha   90.00
_cell.angle_beta   90.00
_cell.angle_gamma   90.00
#
_symmetry.space_group_name_H-M   'P 1'
#
loop_
_entity.id
_entity.type
_entity.pdbx_description
1 polymer ?
#
loop_
_entity_poly.entity_id
_entity_poly.type
_entity_poly.pdbx_seq_one_letter_code
_entity_poly.pdbx_strand_id
1 'polypeptide(L)'
;MSSVVSVLIVIAVIAFLGVYLWWQSEAKKTHGTVVPLNQQAVADLVRGSFNGVLWKDVPGPGHINKKRRALRGEGATVSVDIEPAAQGGTEVSTWMSAWRSRYGFASFGGAAYRQKKRLLKRVDEALQEVPTNIVSVPSSPAGASTGPTGTVQPQGLRPVGGVPMRQSSAQGTEGNQRVQIADPGLHENDDRQLLYTFLSTWPLAAIFYGPLPAEDLLDQVLHAASAFRRSEPFGISFMHMSEPGMVWAMTENSRGAAILMFMEESKDSTLFLSHVLKPLESGMKAPVRHTMAGNGAVEREVAEYLDRFDVVEPWELPAMKDLRPADATTLPLSLRRSLSNWDHLSNQLYTRTLRDKDGDDVAVTLSPETASILCLGYVIGKSDDGDLSEIRWLEARTGYQLSWGEGAVLASRLLPVSSDVQSVDRDAQELVDVVAVALAEGPNANGTGGLTAAAGIAIPSNSQPQEGEAFDLDAVIRASKDDNFDPGQASAEHLKTIDSLVQIMNPIYESDESEALKPSIPHIVASCQQLVREDPRLIRFVQDINGMATRGALGDWAHDTRGGTLGEQGWSQLGEKLVAAFPGVDLVREDE
;
A
#
# COMPACT_ATOMS: atom_id res chain seq x y z
N MET A 1 33.27 -33.66 12.48
CA MET A 1 32.22 -33.32 11.49
C MET A 1 31.67 -31.91 11.68
N SER A 2 31.36 -31.45 12.90
CA SER A 2 30.83 -30.10 13.17
C SER A 2 31.66 -28.94 12.58
N SER A 3 33.00 -28.97 12.73
CA SER A 3 33.86 -27.89 12.22
C SER A 3 33.87 -27.74 10.69
N VAL A 4 33.77 -28.84 9.94
CA VAL A 4 33.75 -28.81 8.47
C VAL A 4 32.42 -28.22 7.98
N VAL A 5 31.32 -28.61 8.63
CA VAL A 5 29.98 -28.08 8.32
C VAL A 5 29.92 -26.57 8.58
N SER A 6 30.45 -26.09 9.71
CA SER A 6 30.50 -24.66 10.01
C SER A 6 31.30 -23.86 8.97
N VAL A 7 32.45 -24.37 8.51
CA VAL A 7 33.24 -23.70 7.46
C VAL A 7 32.48 -23.62 6.14
N LEU A 8 31.79 -24.69 5.75
CA LEU A 8 30.98 -24.70 4.53
C LEU A 8 29.80 -23.71 4.60
N ILE A 9 29.15 -23.57 5.75
CA ILE A 9 28.09 -22.58 5.97
C ILE A 9 28.64 -21.15 5.82
N VAL A 10 29.79 -20.85 6.41
CA VAL A 10 30.41 -19.52 6.29
C VAL A 10 30.75 -19.20 4.83
N ILE A 11 31.31 -20.16 4.09
CA ILE A 11 31.60 -19.98 2.66
C ILE A 11 30.32 -19.72 1.86
N ALA A 12 29.25 -20.47 2.14
CA ALA A 12 27.97 -20.28 1.48
C ALA A 12 27.37 -18.89 1.75
N VAL A 13 27.44 -18.40 3.00
CA VAL A 13 26.96 -17.06 3.37
C VAL A 13 27.76 -15.96 2.66
N ILE A 14 29.10 -16.08 2.62
CA ILE A 14 29.96 -15.12 1.92
C ILE A 14 29.67 -15.11 0.42
N ALA A 15 29.53 -16.28 -0.20
CA ALA A 15 29.19 -16.40 -1.62
C ALA A 15 27.81 -15.77 -1.92
N PHE A 16 26.81 -16.03 -1.08
CA PHE A 16 25.48 -15.46 -1.21
C PHE A 16 25.52 -13.93 -1.10
N LEU A 17 26.23 -13.39 -0.11
CA LEU A 17 26.40 -11.94 0.06
C LEU A 17 27.10 -11.30 -1.14
N GLY A 18 28.11 -11.98 -1.70
CA GLY A 18 28.80 -11.54 -2.91
C GLY A 18 27.89 -11.46 -4.14
N VAL A 19 27.06 -12.49 -4.37
CA VAL A 19 26.06 -12.48 -5.46
C VAL A 19 25.02 -11.38 -5.24
N TYR A 20 24.57 -11.21 -4.00
CA TYR A 20 23.60 -10.19 -3.64
C TYR A 20 24.14 -8.77 -3.88
N LEU A 21 25.36 -8.48 -3.42
CA LEU A 21 26.07 -7.22 -3.68
C LEU A 21 26.28 -6.98 -5.18
N TRP A 22 26.62 -8.03 -5.93
CA TRP A 22 26.77 -7.95 -7.38
C TRP A 22 25.45 -7.57 -8.07
N TRP A 23 24.32 -8.17 -7.71
CA TRP A 23 23.00 -7.77 -8.25
C TRP A 23 22.65 -6.32 -7.94
N GLN A 24 22.97 -5.84 -6.73
CA GLN A 24 22.74 -4.47 -6.32
C GLN A 24 23.55 -3.47 -7.14
N SER A 25 24.84 -3.76 -7.35
CA SER A 25 25.71 -2.97 -8.23
C SER A 25 25.20 -2.99 -9.67
N GLU A 26 24.85 -4.17 -10.17
CA GLU A 26 24.42 -4.33 -11.54
C GLU A 26 23.06 -3.66 -11.78
N ALA A 27 22.14 -3.65 -10.82
CA ALA A 27 20.86 -2.95 -10.92
C ALA A 27 21.05 -1.45 -11.22
N LYS A 28 22.00 -0.80 -10.54
CA LYS A 28 22.29 0.64 -10.62
C LYS A 28 22.94 1.06 -11.94
N LYS A 29 23.65 0.17 -12.63
CA LYS A 29 24.32 0.49 -13.91
C LYS A 29 23.32 0.76 -15.02
N THR A 30 23.63 1.75 -15.86
CA THR A 30 22.93 2.02 -17.12
C THR A 30 23.37 1.01 -18.18
N HIS A 31 22.41 0.40 -18.86
CA HIS A 31 22.68 -0.42 -20.04
C HIS A 31 21.98 0.20 -21.25
N GLY A 32 22.77 0.53 -22.26
CA GLY A 32 22.30 0.99 -23.57
C GLY A 32 22.33 -0.16 -24.59
N THR A 33 21.32 -0.23 -25.45
CA THR A 33 21.33 -1.05 -26.67
C THR A 33 20.66 -0.29 -27.81
N VAL A 34 21.09 -0.51 -29.05
CA VAL A 34 20.51 0.13 -30.24
C VAL A 34 19.69 -0.88 -31.00
N VAL A 35 18.43 -0.54 -31.30
CA VAL A 35 17.51 -1.40 -32.05
C VAL A 35 17.02 -0.76 -33.34
N PRO A 36 16.87 -1.51 -34.45
CA PRO A 36 16.38 -1.01 -35.73
C PRO A 36 14.85 -0.89 -35.75
N LEU A 37 14.25 -0.54 -34.61
CA LEU A 37 12.83 -0.27 -34.46
C LEU A 37 12.64 1.24 -34.32
N ASN A 38 11.46 1.75 -34.69
CA ASN A 38 11.11 3.14 -34.40
C ASN A 38 10.83 3.33 -32.90
N GLN A 39 10.96 4.57 -32.42
CA GLN A 39 10.82 4.89 -30.99
C GLN A 39 9.49 4.44 -30.39
N GLN A 40 8.40 4.55 -31.14
CA GLN A 40 7.07 4.19 -30.67
C GLN A 40 6.94 2.67 -30.43
N ALA A 41 7.41 1.85 -31.37
CA ALA A 41 7.40 0.40 -31.25
C ALA A 41 8.24 -0.07 -30.05
N VAL A 42 9.39 0.59 -29.81
CA VAL A 42 10.22 0.35 -28.63
C VAL A 42 9.48 0.76 -27.35
N ALA A 43 8.87 1.93 -27.31
CA ALA A 43 8.12 2.40 -26.15
C ALA A 43 6.97 1.44 -25.79
N ASP A 44 6.27 0.90 -26.77
CA ASP A 44 5.18 -0.06 -26.56
C ASP A 44 5.70 -1.41 -26.08
N LEU A 45 6.84 -1.89 -26.61
CA LEU A 45 7.52 -3.10 -26.12
C LEU A 45 8.00 -2.93 -24.67
N VAL A 46 8.59 -1.77 -24.36
CA VAL A 46 9.03 -1.42 -23.00
C VAL A 46 7.83 -1.40 -22.06
N ARG A 47 6.74 -0.69 -22.39
CA ARG A 47 5.50 -0.68 -21.57
C ARG A 47 4.98 -2.09 -21.35
N GLY A 48 4.92 -2.91 -22.40
CA GLY A 48 4.50 -4.31 -22.33
C GLY A 48 5.42 -5.22 -21.49
N SER A 49 6.68 -4.82 -21.28
CA SER A 49 7.62 -5.53 -20.39
C SER A 49 7.31 -5.31 -18.91
N PHE A 50 6.66 -4.20 -18.56
CA PHE A 50 6.24 -3.86 -17.21
C PHE A 50 4.79 -4.30 -16.89
N ASN A 51 4.21 -5.19 -17.69
CA ASN A 51 2.86 -5.71 -17.46
C ASN A 51 2.79 -6.49 -16.14
N GLY A 52 2.13 -5.91 -15.15
CA GLY A 52 1.80 -6.51 -13.86
C GLY A 52 1.45 -5.47 -12.80
N VAL A 53 0.55 -5.81 -11.88
CA VAL A 53 0.09 -4.97 -10.75
C VAL A 53 1.25 -4.44 -9.89
N LEU A 54 2.41 -5.10 -9.98
CA LEU A 54 3.58 -4.84 -9.14
C LEU A 54 4.42 -3.63 -9.57
N TRP A 55 4.11 -2.95 -10.68
CA TRP A 55 4.81 -1.75 -11.12
C TRP A 55 3.81 -0.63 -11.40
N LYS A 56 4.09 0.58 -10.90
CA LYS A 56 3.29 1.78 -11.16
C LYS A 56 4.08 2.80 -11.97
N ASP A 57 3.39 3.52 -12.85
CA ASP A 57 3.97 4.68 -13.50
C ASP A 57 4.25 5.76 -12.46
N VAL A 58 5.42 6.39 -12.58
CA VAL A 58 5.83 7.51 -11.73
C VAL A 58 6.52 8.56 -12.61
N PRO A 59 6.55 9.83 -12.21
CA PRO A 59 7.46 10.80 -12.81
C PRO A 59 8.92 10.39 -12.57
N GLY A 60 9.81 10.72 -13.49
CA GLY A 60 11.23 10.39 -13.37
C GLY A 60 12.04 10.80 -14.60
N PRO A 61 13.37 10.58 -14.58
CA PRO A 61 14.29 11.14 -15.57
C PRO A 61 14.26 10.45 -16.95
N GLY A 62 13.70 9.25 -17.06
CA GLY A 62 13.57 8.56 -18.35
C GLY A 62 12.25 8.87 -19.04
N HIS A 63 12.15 8.53 -20.33
CA HIS A 63 10.90 8.57 -21.09
C HIS A 63 9.81 7.66 -20.48
N ILE A 64 10.20 6.55 -19.87
CA ILE A 64 9.31 5.64 -19.12
C ILE A 64 9.93 5.36 -17.76
N ASN A 65 9.18 5.62 -16.69
CA ASN A 65 9.63 5.35 -15.32
C ASN A 65 8.59 4.50 -14.60
N LYS A 66 9.07 3.38 -14.03
CA LYS A 66 8.21 2.39 -13.36
C LYS A 66 8.73 2.14 -11.96
N LYS A 67 7.94 2.49 -10.94
CA LYS A 67 8.25 2.22 -9.53
C LYS A 67 7.68 0.87 -9.13
N ARG A 68 8.51 0.01 -8.53
CA ARG A 68 8.06 -1.25 -7.95
C ARG A 68 7.11 -0.95 -6.78
N ARG A 69 5.92 -1.55 -6.78
CA ARG A 69 5.03 -1.54 -5.62
C ARG A 69 5.63 -2.43 -4.54
N ALA A 70 5.70 -1.90 -3.32
CA ALA A 70 6.15 -2.59 -2.13
C ALA A 70 5.08 -2.41 -1.05
N LEU A 71 4.91 -3.40 -0.17
CA LEU A 71 3.95 -3.39 0.94
C LEU A 71 4.12 -2.19 1.90
N ARG A 72 5.28 -1.52 1.89
CA ARG A 72 5.60 -0.34 2.71
C ARG A 72 5.91 0.90 1.84
N GLY A 73 5.14 1.10 0.77
CA GLY A 73 5.11 2.34 -0.03
C GLY A 73 6.28 2.58 -1.00
N GLU A 74 7.43 1.94 -0.82
CA GLU A 74 8.63 2.35 -1.56
C GLU A 74 9.47 1.20 -2.13
N GLY A 75 9.24 0.88 -3.41
CA GLY A 75 10.14 0.05 -4.20
C GLY A 75 11.03 0.87 -5.14
N ALA A 76 12.02 0.19 -5.73
CA ALA A 76 12.93 0.79 -6.71
C ALA A 76 12.20 1.25 -7.98
N THR A 77 12.62 2.40 -8.51
CA THR A 77 12.19 2.93 -9.81
C THR A 77 13.19 2.53 -10.88
N VAL A 78 12.68 1.88 -11.93
CA VAL A 78 13.44 1.60 -13.16
C VAL A 78 13.04 2.65 -14.19
N SER A 79 14.04 3.35 -14.71
CA SER A 79 13.88 4.32 -15.80
C SER A 79 14.38 3.72 -17.10
N VAL A 80 13.72 4.10 -18.17
CA VAL A 80 14.05 3.74 -19.55
C VAL A 80 14.00 4.99 -20.40
N ASP A 81 15.11 5.25 -21.10
CA ASP A 81 15.28 6.34 -22.03
C ASP A 81 15.27 5.79 -23.45
N ILE A 82 14.64 6.52 -24.37
CA ILE A 82 14.34 6.05 -25.73
C ILE A 82 14.67 7.19 -26.71
N GLU A 83 15.88 7.19 -27.24
CA GLU A 83 16.37 8.25 -28.13
C GLU A 83 16.59 7.75 -29.56
N PRO A 84 16.53 8.59 -30.61
CA PRO A 84 16.88 8.17 -31.96
C PRO A 84 18.39 7.91 -32.06
N ALA A 85 18.78 6.74 -32.56
CA ALA A 85 20.20 6.41 -32.71
C ALA A 85 20.81 7.12 -33.94
N ALA A 86 22.05 7.59 -33.83
CA ALA A 86 22.74 8.33 -34.90
C ALA A 86 22.88 7.56 -36.23
N GLN A 87 22.88 6.22 -36.18
CA GLN A 87 23.00 5.34 -37.35
C GLN A 87 21.65 4.82 -37.87
N GLY A 88 20.55 5.40 -37.39
CA GLY A 88 19.19 4.90 -37.61
C GLY A 88 18.77 3.88 -36.54
N GLY A 89 17.47 3.76 -36.33
CA GLY A 89 16.89 3.00 -35.23
C GLY A 89 16.71 3.84 -33.96
N THR A 90 16.64 3.16 -32.81
CA THR A 90 16.35 3.73 -31.50
C THR A 90 17.35 3.20 -30.49
N GLU A 91 18.03 4.09 -29.77
CA GLU A 91 18.85 3.77 -28.61
C GLU A 91 17.95 3.66 -27.36
N VAL A 92 18.09 2.55 -26.64
CA VAL A 92 17.34 2.27 -25.42
C VAL A 92 18.33 2.16 -24.28
N SER A 93 18.25 3.08 -23.32
CA SER A 93 19.05 3.01 -22.11
C SER A 93 18.16 2.72 -20.88
N THR A 94 18.58 1.82 -20.00
CA THR A 94 17.81 1.45 -18.81
C THR A 94 18.68 1.36 -17.57
N TRP A 95 18.20 1.95 -16.47
CA TRP A 95 18.87 1.98 -15.17
C TRP A 95 17.86 2.04 -14.03
N MET A 96 18.34 1.82 -12.81
CA MET A 96 17.57 2.07 -11.59
C MET A 96 17.80 3.53 -11.18
N SER A 97 16.77 4.36 -11.29
CA SER A 97 16.88 5.83 -11.16
C SER A 97 16.61 6.34 -9.74
N ALA A 98 15.74 5.67 -9.00
CA ALA A 98 15.44 5.98 -7.61
C ALA A 98 15.26 4.69 -6.82
N TRP A 99 15.74 4.68 -5.58
CA TRP A 99 15.54 3.55 -4.67
C TRP A 99 15.72 4.04 -3.23
N ARG A 100 15.08 3.35 -2.27
CA ARG A 100 15.44 3.49 -0.87
C ARG A 100 16.53 2.50 -0.50
N SER A 101 17.57 2.96 0.16
CA SER A 101 18.58 2.06 0.72
C SER A 101 18.16 1.61 2.12
N ARG A 102 18.36 0.33 2.45
CA ARG A 102 18.28 -0.18 3.83
C ARG A 102 19.55 -0.95 4.12
N TYR A 103 20.27 -0.59 5.19
CA TYR A 103 21.60 -1.13 5.51
C TYR A 103 22.62 -0.96 4.37
N GLY A 104 22.52 0.13 3.58
CA GLY A 104 23.38 0.38 2.42
C GLY A 104 23.01 -0.38 1.13
N PHE A 105 21.94 -1.19 1.15
CA PHE A 105 21.47 -1.94 -0.03
C PHE A 105 20.22 -1.32 -0.62
N ALA A 106 20.11 -1.25 -1.95
CA ALA A 106 18.87 -0.77 -2.57
C ALA A 106 17.75 -1.77 -2.32
N SER A 107 16.69 -1.31 -1.67
CA SER A 107 15.45 -2.06 -1.47
C SER A 107 14.93 -2.47 -2.84
N PHE A 108 14.67 -3.77 -3.01
CA PHE A 108 14.22 -4.36 -4.27
C PHE A 108 15.22 -4.26 -5.44
N GLY A 109 16.52 -4.04 -5.19
CA GLY A 109 17.56 -4.02 -6.24
C GLY A 109 17.57 -5.28 -7.12
N GLY A 110 17.35 -6.46 -6.52
CA GLY A 110 17.21 -7.72 -7.27
C GLY A 110 15.98 -7.77 -8.19
N ALA A 111 14.86 -7.14 -7.80
CA ALA A 111 13.67 -7.05 -8.65
C ALA A 111 13.89 -6.08 -9.82
N ALA A 112 14.52 -4.92 -9.56
CA ALA A 112 14.93 -3.98 -10.60
C ALA A 112 15.90 -4.62 -11.59
N TYR A 113 16.90 -5.36 -11.10
CA TYR A 113 17.85 -6.10 -11.95
C TYR A 113 17.15 -7.13 -12.85
N ARG A 114 16.27 -7.97 -12.29
CA ARG A 114 15.51 -8.98 -13.06
C ARG A 114 14.63 -8.32 -14.12
N GLN A 115 13.96 -7.23 -13.77
CA GLN A 115 13.10 -6.49 -14.70
C GLN A 115 13.92 -5.88 -15.84
N LYS A 116 15.06 -5.25 -15.52
CA LYS A 116 16.01 -4.72 -16.50
C LYS A 116 16.49 -5.79 -17.47
N LYS A 117 16.92 -6.96 -16.95
CA LYS A 117 17.34 -8.10 -17.79
C LYS A 117 16.22 -8.61 -18.69
N ARG A 118 15.00 -8.69 -18.18
CA ARG A 118 13.83 -9.12 -18.95
C ARG A 118 13.50 -8.15 -20.08
N LEU A 119 13.61 -6.85 -19.81
CA LEU A 119 13.42 -5.79 -20.81
C LEU A 119 14.46 -5.92 -21.92
N LEU A 120 15.76 -5.98 -21.56
CA LEU A 120 16.84 -6.12 -22.55
C LEU A 120 16.67 -7.37 -23.40
N LYS A 121 16.35 -8.52 -22.79
CA LYS A 121 16.09 -9.77 -23.52
C LYS A 121 14.95 -9.63 -24.54
N ARG A 122 13.86 -8.95 -24.20
CA ARG A 122 12.73 -8.73 -25.12
C ARG A 122 13.09 -7.77 -26.26
N VAL A 123 13.84 -6.72 -25.94
CA VAL A 123 14.36 -5.77 -26.92
C VAL A 123 15.27 -6.51 -27.91
N ASP A 124 16.15 -7.38 -27.42
CA ASP A 124 17.03 -8.22 -28.24
C ASP A 124 16.27 -9.29 -29.05
N GLU A 125 15.23 -9.90 -28.51
CA GLU A 125 14.37 -10.84 -29.25
C GLU A 125 13.65 -10.14 -30.41
N ALA A 126 13.18 -8.92 -30.20
CA ALA A 126 12.56 -8.12 -31.26
C ALA A 126 13.55 -7.75 -32.38
N LEU A 127 14.87 -7.71 -32.11
CA LEU A 127 15.89 -7.58 -33.16
C LEU A 127 15.88 -8.75 -34.12
N GLN A 128 15.64 -9.96 -33.60
CA GLN A 128 15.70 -11.20 -34.37
C GLN A 128 14.45 -11.42 -35.20
N GLU A 129 13.31 -10.88 -34.76
CA GLU A 129 12.02 -11.03 -35.44
C GLU A 129 11.82 -10.07 -36.62
N VAL A 130 12.69 -9.04 -36.79
CA VAL A 130 12.60 -8.15 -37.97
C VAL A 130 12.85 -8.98 -39.24
N PRO A 131 11.83 -9.20 -40.08
CA PRO A 131 11.99 -10.04 -41.26
C PRO A 131 13.00 -9.39 -42.20
N THR A 132 14.08 -10.08 -42.52
CA THR A 132 15.15 -9.62 -43.42
C THR A 132 14.68 -9.46 -44.88
N ASN A 133 13.37 -9.51 -45.13
CA ASN A 133 12.76 -9.60 -46.46
C ASN A 133 12.37 -8.24 -47.07
N ILE A 134 12.89 -7.12 -46.55
CA ILE A 134 12.63 -5.78 -47.10
C ILE A 134 13.96 -5.10 -47.50
N VAL A 135 14.74 -5.73 -48.37
CA VAL A 135 15.73 -5.02 -49.20
C VAL A 135 15.56 -5.50 -50.63
N SER A 136 14.56 -4.95 -51.30
CA SER A 136 14.48 -4.90 -52.76
C SER A 136 13.93 -3.53 -53.09
N VAL A 137 14.82 -2.54 -53.19
CA VAL A 137 14.50 -1.20 -53.68
C VAL A 137 14.21 -1.33 -55.19
N PRO A 138 12.99 -1.04 -55.68
CA PRO A 138 12.77 -0.86 -57.10
C PRO A 138 13.02 0.61 -57.43
N SER A 139 13.97 0.86 -58.33
CA SER A 139 14.16 2.11 -59.02
C SER A 139 12.87 2.50 -59.77
N SER A 140 12.43 3.75 -59.59
CA SER A 140 11.38 4.40 -60.38
C SER A 140 11.67 4.28 -61.90
N PRO A 141 10.65 4.14 -62.77
CA PRO A 141 10.14 5.36 -63.42
C PRO A 141 8.62 5.38 -63.71
N ALA A 142 8.19 6.56 -64.18
CA ALA A 142 6.85 7.05 -64.48
C ALA A 142 5.97 6.23 -65.43
N GLY A 143 4.64 6.45 -65.37
CA GLY A 143 3.76 6.24 -66.53
C GLY A 143 2.32 5.78 -66.23
N ALA A 144 1.38 6.69 -66.50
CA ALA A 144 -0.08 6.65 -66.57
C ALA A 144 -0.86 5.33 -66.89
N SER A 145 -2.06 5.29 -66.28
CA SER A 145 -3.40 4.97 -66.84
C SER A 145 -3.97 3.53 -66.89
N THR A 146 -5.19 3.43 -66.33
CA THR A 146 -6.40 2.65 -66.72
C THR A 146 -6.51 1.14 -66.47
N GLY A 147 -7.63 0.74 -65.84
CA GLY A 147 -8.39 -0.46 -66.26
C GLY A 147 -8.63 -1.54 -65.20
N PRO A 148 -9.88 -2.04 -65.00
CA PRO A 148 -10.27 -2.88 -63.87
C PRO A 148 -10.36 -4.40 -64.20
N THR A 149 -10.74 -5.18 -63.16
CA THR A 149 -11.35 -6.54 -63.17
C THR A 149 -10.39 -7.70 -62.91
N GLY A 150 -10.74 -8.55 -61.93
CA GLY A 150 -10.11 -9.87 -61.78
C GLY A 150 -10.30 -10.53 -60.41
N THR A 151 -11.48 -11.09 -60.17
CA THR A 151 -11.77 -12.05 -59.11
C THR A 151 -10.91 -13.31 -59.29
N VAL A 152 -10.06 -13.67 -58.33
CA VAL A 152 -9.45 -15.02 -58.25
C VAL A 152 -9.35 -15.49 -56.81
N GLN A 153 -10.10 -16.55 -56.55
CA GLN A 153 -10.05 -17.45 -55.41
C GLN A 153 -8.79 -18.33 -55.45
N PRO A 154 -8.23 -18.76 -54.31
CA PRO A 154 -7.64 -20.08 -54.25
C PRO A 154 -8.28 -20.94 -53.18
N GLN A 155 -8.79 -22.08 -53.64
CA GLN A 155 -9.01 -23.28 -52.85
C GLN A 155 -7.68 -23.88 -52.41
N GLY A 156 -7.70 -24.49 -51.23
CA GLY A 156 -7.01 -25.75 -50.99
C GLY A 156 -5.81 -25.68 -50.06
N LEU A 157 -5.94 -26.32 -48.89
CA LEU A 157 -5.07 -27.42 -48.46
C LEU A 157 -5.69 -28.12 -47.24
N ARG A 158 -6.03 -29.39 -47.43
CA ARG A 158 -6.45 -30.33 -46.37
C ARG A 158 -5.23 -30.75 -45.54
N PRO A 159 -5.36 -30.92 -44.21
CA PRO A 159 -4.48 -31.80 -43.47
C PRO A 159 -5.03 -33.24 -43.46
N VAL A 160 -4.12 -34.15 -43.78
CA VAL A 160 -4.24 -35.60 -43.75
C VAL A 160 -4.34 -36.09 -42.30
N GLY A 161 -5.18 -37.10 -42.09
CA GLY A 161 -5.48 -37.68 -40.79
C GLY A 161 -4.28 -38.33 -40.09
N GLY A 162 -4.19 -38.08 -38.79
CA GLY A 162 -3.39 -38.83 -37.82
C GLY A 162 -4.29 -39.76 -36.99
N VAL A 163 -3.85 -41.00 -36.86
CA VAL A 163 -4.47 -42.14 -36.19
C VAL A 163 -4.82 -41.85 -34.71
N PRO A 164 -6.00 -42.26 -34.20
CA PRO A 164 -6.36 -42.06 -32.81
C PRO A 164 -5.58 -43.03 -31.92
N MET A 165 -4.64 -42.49 -31.14
CA MET A 165 -3.99 -43.20 -30.06
C MET A 165 -4.99 -43.33 -28.92
N ARG A 166 -5.38 -44.58 -28.65
CA ARG A 166 -6.31 -45.01 -27.63
C ARG A 166 -5.78 -44.62 -26.25
N GLN A 167 -6.18 -43.45 -25.74
CA GLN A 167 -5.96 -43.06 -24.35
C GLN A 167 -6.84 -43.93 -23.47
N SER A 168 -6.16 -44.81 -22.74
CA SER A 168 -6.68 -45.54 -21.60
C SER A 168 -7.28 -44.55 -20.60
N SER A 169 -8.60 -44.63 -20.44
CA SER A 169 -9.40 -43.91 -19.46
C SER A 169 -9.03 -44.37 -18.05
N ALA A 170 -7.99 -43.78 -17.48
CA ALA A 170 -7.89 -43.71 -16.02
C ALA A 170 -8.96 -42.71 -15.58
N GLN A 171 -9.90 -43.15 -14.75
CA GLN A 171 -10.79 -42.26 -13.99
C GLN A 171 -9.91 -41.33 -13.15
N GLY A 172 -9.58 -40.17 -13.71
CA GLY A 172 -9.03 -39.07 -12.95
C GLY A 172 -10.13 -38.58 -12.04
N THR A 173 -9.94 -38.73 -10.73
CA THR A 173 -10.52 -37.82 -9.74
C THR A 173 -10.40 -36.42 -10.32
N GLU A 174 -11.50 -35.68 -10.51
CA GLU A 174 -11.51 -34.29 -11.00
C GLU A 174 -10.66 -33.44 -10.06
N GLY A 175 -9.36 -33.45 -10.34
CA GLY A 175 -8.33 -33.13 -9.37
C GLY A 175 -8.09 -31.63 -9.34
N ASN A 176 -8.35 -31.06 -8.16
CA ASN A 176 -7.80 -29.80 -7.65
C ASN A 176 -7.44 -28.79 -8.74
N GLN A 177 -8.42 -28.36 -9.52
CA GLN A 177 -8.23 -27.27 -10.45
C GLN A 177 -7.81 -26.04 -9.65
N ARG A 178 -6.54 -25.63 -9.82
CA ARG A 178 -6.06 -24.39 -9.22
C ARG A 178 -6.59 -23.22 -10.01
N VAL A 179 -7.10 -22.23 -9.30
CA VAL A 179 -7.62 -20.98 -9.83
C VAL A 179 -6.86 -19.83 -9.20
N GLN A 180 -6.79 -18.69 -9.90
CA GLN A 180 -6.29 -17.47 -9.30
C GLN A 180 -7.35 -16.90 -8.38
N ILE A 181 -6.96 -16.47 -7.18
CA ILE A 181 -7.86 -15.71 -6.32
C ILE A 181 -8.25 -14.41 -7.04
N ALA A 182 -9.51 -14.01 -6.92
CA ALA A 182 -9.96 -12.74 -7.48
C ALA A 182 -9.43 -11.59 -6.63
N ASP A 183 -9.07 -10.48 -7.29
CA ASP A 183 -8.81 -9.22 -6.61
C ASP A 183 -10.13 -8.70 -6.06
N PRO A 184 -10.26 -8.44 -4.74
CA PRO A 184 -11.51 -7.95 -4.20
C PRO A 184 -11.80 -6.50 -4.63
N GLY A 185 -10.80 -5.76 -5.15
CA GLY A 185 -10.99 -4.41 -5.66
C GLY A 185 -11.31 -3.38 -4.58
N LEU A 186 -10.81 -3.63 -3.36
CA LEU A 186 -11.03 -2.80 -2.18
C LEU A 186 -9.89 -1.79 -2.00
N HIS A 187 -10.04 -0.88 -1.03
CA HIS A 187 -8.99 0.06 -0.68
C HIS A 187 -7.70 -0.66 -0.26
N GLU A 188 -6.52 -0.09 -0.53
CA GLU A 188 -5.23 -0.78 -0.28
C GLU A 188 -4.96 -1.07 1.20
N ASN A 189 -5.63 -0.35 2.10
CA ASN A 189 -5.58 -0.55 3.54
C ASN A 189 -6.68 -1.49 4.07
N ASP A 190 -7.61 -1.98 3.23
CA ASP A 190 -8.59 -3.00 3.66
C ASP A 190 -7.85 -4.34 3.84
N ASP A 191 -8.05 -4.98 4.99
CA ASP A 191 -7.36 -6.24 5.30
C ASP A 191 -7.59 -7.35 4.28
N ARG A 192 -8.74 -7.37 3.59
CA ARG A 192 -9.00 -8.35 2.51
C ARG A 192 -8.15 -8.04 1.28
N GLN A 193 -7.95 -6.75 0.96
CA GLN A 193 -7.03 -6.32 -0.09
C GLN A 193 -5.58 -6.64 0.26
N LEU A 194 -5.20 -6.44 1.52
CA LEU A 194 -3.87 -6.82 2.02
C LEU A 194 -3.67 -8.34 1.97
N LEU A 195 -4.66 -9.14 2.39
CA LEU A 195 -4.59 -10.60 2.31
C LEU A 195 -4.45 -11.10 0.87
N TYR A 196 -5.25 -10.54 -0.06
CA TYR A 196 -5.11 -10.80 -1.50
C TYR A 196 -3.70 -10.45 -1.99
N THR A 197 -3.17 -9.30 -1.57
CA THR A 197 -1.81 -8.87 -1.92
C THR A 197 -0.77 -9.85 -1.40
N PHE A 198 -0.89 -10.32 -0.15
CA PHE A 198 0.00 -11.32 0.41
C PHE A 198 -0.07 -12.63 -0.38
N LEU A 199 -1.27 -13.16 -0.63
CA LEU A 199 -1.46 -14.40 -1.40
C LEU A 199 -0.91 -14.31 -2.83
N SER A 200 -1.11 -13.18 -3.51
CA SER A 200 -0.69 -12.97 -4.89
C SER A 200 0.80 -12.68 -5.04
N THR A 201 1.44 -12.09 -4.04
CA THR A 201 2.86 -11.69 -4.10
C THR A 201 3.81 -12.67 -3.46
N TRP A 202 3.37 -13.44 -2.46
CA TRP A 202 4.25 -14.37 -1.77
C TRP A 202 4.37 -15.67 -2.56
N PRO A 203 5.60 -16.22 -2.64
CA PRO A 203 5.86 -17.39 -3.47
C PRO A 203 5.13 -18.63 -2.95
N LEU A 204 4.89 -18.68 -1.63
CA LEU A 204 4.28 -19.82 -0.96
C LEU A 204 3.49 -19.36 0.27
N ALA A 205 2.27 -19.88 0.38
CA ALA A 205 1.46 -19.79 1.58
C ALA A 205 0.85 -21.16 1.91
N ALA A 206 0.71 -21.47 3.19
CA ALA A 206 -0.02 -22.64 3.68
C ALA A 206 -1.35 -22.19 4.25
N ILE A 207 -2.44 -22.84 3.85
CA ILE A 207 -3.80 -22.47 4.25
C ILE A 207 -4.44 -23.66 4.95
N PHE A 208 -4.88 -23.45 6.19
CA PHE A 208 -5.65 -24.41 6.98
C PHE A 208 -7.07 -23.88 7.12
N TYR A 209 -8.08 -24.64 6.73
CA TYR A 209 -9.45 -24.15 6.65
C TYR A 209 -10.45 -25.27 6.93
N GLY A 210 -11.64 -24.91 7.40
CA GLY A 210 -12.71 -25.88 7.63
C GLY A 210 -13.94 -25.25 8.28
N PRO A 211 -15.06 -26.00 8.36
CA PRO A 211 -16.32 -25.53 8.91
C PRO A 211 -16.31 -25.48 10.43
N LEU A 212 -15.40 -24.68 10.98
CA LEU A 212 -15.23 -24.40 12.39
C LEU A 212 -15.29 -22.88 12.61
N PRO A 213 -15.83 -22.41 13.74
CA PRO A 213 -15.63 -21.04 14.20
C PRO A 213 -14.14 -20.69 14.29
N ALA A 214 -13.83 -19.40 14.19
CA ALA A 214 -12.45 -18.93 14.29
C ALA A 214 -11.80 -19.33 15.63
N GLU A 215 -12.53 -19.23 16.72
CA GLU A 215 -12.10 -19.61 18.06
C GLU A 215 -11.62 -21.09 18.11
N ASP A 216 -12.44 -22.00 17.58
CA ASP A 216 -12.16 -23.44 17.59
C ASP A 216 -11.00 -23.81 16.66
N LEU A 217 -10.89 -23.14 15.50
CA LEU A 217 -9.78 -23.36 14.58
C LEU A 217 -8.45 -22.88 15.19
N LEU A 218 -8.46 -21.70 15.83
CA LEU A 218 -7.28 -21.15 16.49
C LEU A 218 -6.84 -22.04 17.64
N ASP A 219 -7.76 -22.53 18.47
CA ASP A 219 -7.43 -23.44 19.58
C ASP A 219 -6.73 -24.72 19.09
N GLN A 220 -7.21 -25.29 17.97
CA GLN A 220 -6.54 -26.44 17.36
C GLN A 220 -5.13 -26.08 16.86
N VAL A 221 -4.97 -24.93 16.20
CA VAL A 221 -3.66 -24.46 15.72
C VAL A 221 -2.69 -24.23 16.88
N LEU A 222 -3.11 -23.56 17.95
CA LEU A 222 -2.29 -23.29 19.14
C LEU A 222 -1.96 -24.57 19.93
N HIS A 223 -2.75 -25.63 19.79
CA HIS A 223 -2.46 -26.95 20.35
C HIS A 223 -1.45 -27.72 19.49
N ALA A 224 -1.61 -27.67 18.17
CA ALA A 224 -0.78 -28.41 17.22
C ALA A 224 0.61 -27.76 17.04
N ALA A 225 0.70 -26.43 17.01
CA ALA A 225 1.94 -25.69 16.76
C ALA A 225 2.15 -24.54 17.77
N SER A 226 3.04 -24.75 18.74
CA SER A 226 3.32 -23.76 19.79
C SER A 226 3.94 -22.46 19.30
N ALA A 227 4.49 -22.42 18.08
CA ALA A 227 5.07 -21.21 17.48
C ALA A 227 4.05 -20.07 17.36
N PHE A 228 2.76 -20.39 17.16
CA PHE A 228 1.69 -19.39 17.10
C PHE A 228 1.49 -18.64 18.41
N ARG A 229 1.72 -19.28 19.57
CA ARG A 229 1.59 -18.65 20.89
C ARG A 229 2.63 -17.56 21.17
N ARG A 230 3.74 -17.60 20.42
CA ARG A 230 4.82 -16.62 20.50
C ARG A 230 4.75 -15.60 19.37
N SER A 231 3.58 -15.47 18.73
CA SER A 231 3.42 -14.48 17.67
C SER A 231 3.28 -13.10 18.28
N GLU A 232 3.74 -12.10 17.55
CA GLU A 232 3.61 -10.68 17.89
C GLU A 232 2.69 -10.00 16.87
N PRO A 233 1.90 -8.99 17.26
CA PRO A 233 1.09 -8.22 16.32
C PRO A 233 1.93 -7.63 15.18
N PHE A 234 1.41 -7.72 13.96
CA PHE A 234 1.99 -7.12 12.76
C PHE A 234 0.92 -6.30 12.07
N GLY A 235 0.81 -5.01 12.44
CA GLY A 235 -0.37 -4.22 12.08
C GLY A 235 -1.59 -4.66 12.90
N ILE A 236 -2.80 -4.42 12.38
CA ILE A 236 -4.06 -4.69 13.10
C ILE A 236 -4.59 -6.11 12.86
N SER A 237 -4.28 -6.78 11.74
CA SER A 237 -4.98 -8.03 11.41
C SER A 237 -4.07 -9.19 11.06
N PHE A 238 -2.76 -8.97 11.20
CA PHE A 238 -1.72 -9.94 10.92
C PHE A 238 -0.83 -10.13 12.12
N MET A 239 -0.16 -11.28 12.16
CA MET A 239 0.71 -11.69 13.25
C MET A 239 2.06 -12.11 12.68
N HIS A 240 3.15 -11.60 13.24
CA HIS A 240 4.48 -12.14 13.02
C HIS A 240 4.67 -13.36 13.90
N MET A 241 5.02 -14.51 13.31
CA MET A 241 5.44 -15.65 14.14
C MET A 241 6.82 -15.37 14.74
N SER A 242 7.12 -16.00 15.88
CA SER A 242 8.47 -15.95 16.47
C SER A 242 9.57 -16.45 15.53
N GLU A 243 9.19 -17.31 14.58
CA GLU A 243 10.11 -17.78 13.55
C GLU A 243 10.33 -16.68 12.48
N PRO A 244 11.57 -16.32 12.16
CA PRO A 244 11.85 -15.17 11.31
C PRO A 244 11.17 -15.29 9.94
N GLY A 245 10.56 -14.18 9.46
CA GLY A 245 10.03 -14.02 8.10
C GLY A 245 8.74 -14.80 7.80
N MET A 246 7.99 -15.17 8.84
CA MET A 246 6.65 -15.70 8.71
C MET A 246 5.63 -14.69 9.22
N VAL A 247 4.58 -14.51 8.43
CA VAL A 247 3.40 -13.72 8.79
C VAL A 247 2.19 -14.63 8.66
N TRP A 248 1.22 -14.50 9.53
CA TRP A 248 -0.04 -15.21 9.37
C TRP A 248 -1.24 -14.31 9.65
N ALA A 249 -2.37 -14.69 9.08
CA ALA A 249 -3.66 -14.03 9.27
C ALA A 249 -4.73 -15.09 9.51
N MET A 250 -5.81 -14.66 10.14
CA MET A 250 -6.98 -15.48 10.35
C MET A 250 -8.17 -14.85 9.63
N THR A 251 -9.01 -15.68 9.03
CA THR A 251 -10.22 -15.23 8.34
C THR A 251 -11.41 -16.08 8.74
N GLU A 252 -12.61 -15.53 8.59
CA GLU A 252 -13.85 -16.23 8.88
C GLU A 252 -14.97 -15.78 7.95
N ASN A 253 -15.90 -16.69 7.70
CA ASN A 253 -17.15 -16.43 6.99
C ASN A 253 -18.25 -17.39 7.47
N SER A 254 -19.41 -17.36 6.82
CA SER A 254 -20.54 -18.26 7.11
C SER A 254 -20.26 -19.76 6.87
N ARG A 255 -19.18 -20.11 6.17
CA ARG A 255 -18.75 -21.49 5.91
C ARG A 255 -17.71 -22.00 6.92
N GLY A 256 -17.12 -21.12 7.75
CA GLY A 256 -16.14 -21.44 8.79
C GLY A 256 -14.98 -20.44 8.84
N ALA A 257 -13.85 -20.85 9.43
CA ALA A 257 -12.61 -20.07 9.49
C ALA A 257 -11.45 -20.65 8.66
N ALA A 258 -10.45 -19.81 8.37
CA ALA A 258 -9.17 -20.22 7.81
C ALA A 258 -8.00 -19.51 8.50
N ILE A 259 -6.85 -20.16 8.53
CA ILE A 259 -5.56 -19.60 8.93
C ILE A 259 -4.63 -19.67 7.73
N LEU A 260 -4.10 -18.52 7.34
CA LEU A 260 -3.21 -18.35 6.20
C LEU A 260 -1.82 -17.99 6.72
N MET A 261 -0.82 -18.80 6.38
CA MET A 261 0.58 -18.56 6.74
C MET A 261 1.37 -18.22 5.48
N PHE A 262 2.03 -17.08 5.50
CA PHE A 262 2.86 -16.56 4.42
C PHE A 262 4.33 -16.79 4.75
N MET A 263 5.09 -17.31 3.77
CA MET A 263 6.54 -17.51 3.89
C MET A 263 7.39 -16.73 2.87
N GLU A 264 8.39 -16.02 3.36
CA GLU A 264 9.34 -15.32 2.51
C GLU A 264 10.30 -16.32 1.82
N GLU A 265 10.62 -16.10 0.53
CA GLU A 265 11.48 -16.99 -0.28
C GLU A 265 12.89 -17.17 0.31
N SER A 266 13.34 -16.23 1.12
CA SER A 266 14.73 -16.08 1.58
C SER A 266 15.07 -16.87 2.84
N LYS A 267 14.10 -17.54 3.49
CA LYS A 267 14.29 -18.11 4.83
C LYS A 267 14.15 -19.63 4.88
N ASP A 268 14.67 -20.20 5.98
CA ASP A 268 14.88 -21.63 6.19
C ASP A 268 13.56 -22.41 6.14
N SER A 269 13.23 -22.91 4.94
CA SER A 269 12.07 -23.75 4.68
C SER A 269 12.05 -25.01 5.55
N THR A 270 13.22 -25.46 6.04
CA THR A 270 13.33 -26.62 6.94
C THR A 270 12.68 -26.33 8.29
N LEU A 271 12.92 -25.14 8.86
CA LEU A 271 12.35 -24.74 10.14
C LEU A 271 10.82 -24.62 10.02
N PHE A 272 10.32 -23.96 8.98
CA PHE A 272 8.88 -23.90 8.74
C PHE A 272 8.26 -25.29 8.63
N LEU A 273 8.82 -26.16 7.78
CA LEU A 273 8.26 -27.48 7.55
C LEU A 273 8.26 -28.33 8.83
N SER A 274 9.31 -28.25 9.63
CA SER A 274 9.48 -29.10 10.83
C SER A 274 8.77 -28.57 12.08
N HIS A 275 8.74 -27.25 12.29
CA HIS A 275 8.19 -26.63 13.50
C HIS A 275 6.78 -26.08 13.34
N VAL A 276 6.31 -25.89 12.11
CA VAL A 276 5.00 -25.29 11.84
C VAL A 276 4.13 -26.24 11.00
N LEU A 277 4.51 -26.53 9.76
CA LEU A 277 3.62 -27.25 8.84
C LEU A 277 3.35 -28.69 9.28
N LYS A 278 4.38 -29.50 9.55
CA LYS A 278 4.19 -30.91 9.96
C LYS A 278 3.41 -31.04 11.29
N PRO A 279 3.70 -30.25 12.33
CA PRO A 279 2.87 -30.25 13.54
C PRO A 279 1.40 -29.94 13.26
N LEU A 280 1.10 -28.99 12.38
CA LEU A 280 -0.28 -28.69 11.98
C LEU A 280 -0.90 -29.86 11.20
N GLU A 281 -0.23 -30.39 10.17
CA GLU A 281 -0.75 -31.51 9.37
C GLU A 281 -1.07 -32.75 10.22
N SER A 282 -0.27 -33.00 11.27
CA SER A 282 -0.45 -34.16 12.16
C SER A 282 -1.35 -33.90 13.36
N GLY A 283 -1.42 -32.65 13.84
CA GLY A 283 -2.14 -32.28 15.05
C GLY A 283 -3.55 -31.75 14.83
N MET A 284 -3.85 -31.20 13.64
CA MET A 284 -5.17 -30.68 13.32
C MET A 284 -6.17 -31.82 13.13
N LYS A 285 -7.36 -31.69 13.71
CA LYS A 285 -8.41 -32.71 13.64
C LYS A 285 -9.39 -32.38 12.50
N ALA A 286 -10.01 -33.42 11.95
CA ALA A 286 -11.16 -33.23 11.07
C ALA A 286 -12.23 -32.35 11.76
N PRO A 287 -12.94 -31.47 11.03
CA PRO A 287 -13.02 -31.38 9.57
C PRO A 287 -11.98 -30.44 8.92
N VAL A 288 -10.91 -30.06 9.61
CA VAL A 288 -9.90 -29.15 9.06
C VAL A 288 -9.16 -29.79 7.88
N ARG A 289 -9.06 -29.04 6.80
CA ARG A 289 -8.29 -29.35 5.59
C ARG A 289 -7.14 -28.37 5.47
N HIS A 290 -6.17 -28.70 4.63
CA HIS A 290 -5.09 -27.80 4.29
C HIS A 290 -4.77 -27.85 2.80
N THR A 291 -4.25 -26.75 2.27
CA THR A 291 -3.67 -26.68 0.94
C THR A 291 -2.50 -25.71 0.91
N MET A 292 -1.75 -25.71 -0.19
CA MET A 292 -0.70 -24.74 -0.46
C MET A 292 -1.19 -23.76 -1.53
N ALA A 293 -0.85 -22.49 -1.37
CA ALA A 293 -1.03 -21.44 -2.36
C ALA A 293 0.33 -20.95 -2.85
N GLY A 294 0.42 -20.48 -4.09
CA GLY A 294 1.64 -19.82 -4.57
C GLY A 294 1.33 -18.84 -5.69
N ASN A 295 1.80 -17.60 -5.54
CA ASN A 295 1.53 -16.51 -6.49
C ASN A 295 0.03 -16.39 -6.84
N GLY A 296 -0.82 -16.38 -5.80
CA GLY A 296 -2.28 -16.23 -5.90
C GLY A 296 -3.05 -17.48 -6.33
N ALA A 297 -2.35 -18.54 -6.78
CA ALA A 297 -3.01 -19.76 -7.23
C ALA A 297 -3.37 -20.68 -6.06
N VAL A 298 -4.67 -20.93 -5.86
CA VAL A 298 -5.25 -21.80 -4.83
C VAL A 298 -6.19 -22.84 -5.43
N GLU A 299 -6.59 -23.85 -4.67
CA GLU A 299 -7.67 -24.75 -5.07
C GLU A 299 -9.00 -23.99 -5.17
N ARG A 300 -9.87 -24.37 -6.13
CA ARG A 300 -11.18 -23.71 -6.32
C ARG A 300 -12.00 -23.61 -5.03
N GLU A 301 -12.06 -24.68 -4.24
CA GLU A 301 -12.79 -24.68 -2.96
C GLU A 301 -12.27 -23.59 -2.01
N VAL A 302 -10.96 -23.35 -1.99
CA VAL A 302 -10.32 -22.31 -1.18
C VAL A 302 -10.55 -20.92 -1.75
N ALA A 303 -10.56 -20.75 -3.08
CA ALA A 303 -10.94 -19.48 -3.69
C ALA A 303 -12.39 -19.11 -3.35
N GLU A 304 -13.32 -20.08 -3.43
CA GLU A 304 -14.72 -19.87 -3.03
C GLU A 304 -14.86 -19.60 -1.53
N TYR A 305 -13.95 -20.15 -0.71
CA TYR A 305 -13.88 -19.86 0.72
C TYR A 305 -13.41 -18.43 0.97
N LEU A 306 -12.43 -17.97 0.20
CA LEU A 306 -11.83 -16.65 0.33
C LEU A 306 -12.55 -15.55 -0.49
N ASP A 307 -13.68 -15.83 -1.13
CA ASP A 307 -14.42 -14.81 -1.90
C ASP A 307 -15.14 -13.81 -0.99
N ARG A 308 -15.54 -14.22 0.22
CA ARG A 308 -16.36 -13.42 1.15
C ARG A 308 -16.00 -13.70 2.61
N PHE A 309 -14.78 -13.38 2.98
CA PHE A 309 -14.31 -13.50 4.36
C PHE A 309 -14.13 -12.15 5.01
N ASP A 310 -14.25 -12.15 6.32
CA ASP A 310 -13.76 -11.10 7.20
C ASP A 310 -12.41 -11.53 7.76
N VAL A 311 -11.49 -10.58 7.92
CA VAL A 311 -10.23 -10.85 8.61
C VAL A 311 -10.48 -10.75 10.12
N VAL A 312 -10.08 -11.78 10.84
CA VAL A 312 -10.24 -11.90 12.28
C VAL A 312 -8.91 -11.59 12.94
N GLU A 313 -8.89 -10.56 13.76
CA GLU A 313 -7.77 -10.12 14.57
C GLU A 313 -7.56 -11.16 15.67
N PRO A 314 -6.46 -11.91 15.65
CA PRO A 314 -6.33 -13.06 16.54
C PRO A 314 -6.40 -12.72 18.04
N TRP A 315 -5.99 -11.51 18.44
CA TRP A 315 -6.09 -11.06 19.83
C TRP A 315 -7.50 -10.68 20.29
N GLU A 316 -8.49 -10.66 19.39
CA GLU A 316 -9.90 -10.58 19.82
C GLU A 316 -10.43 -11.94 20.30
N LEU A 317 -9.73 -13.02 19.95
CA LEU A 317 -10.09 -14.37 20.37
C LEU A 317 -9.53 -14.67 21.78
N PRO A 318 -10.28 -15.40 22.64
CA PRO A 318 -9.88 -15.65 24.03
C PRO A 318 -8.47 -16.22 24.19
N ALA A 319 -8.04 -17.08 23.27
CA ALA A 319 -6.76 -17.79 23.35
C ALA A 319 -5.52 -16.89 23.10
N MET A 320 -5.72 -15.70 22.55
CA MET A 320 -4.65 -14.76 22.20
C MET A 320 -4.90 -13.34 22.71
N LYS A 321 -5.88 -13.15 23.59
CA LYS A 321 -6.28 -11.85 24.13
C LYS A 321 -5.13 -11.06 24.77
N ASP A 322 -4.16 -11.76 25.34
CA ASP A 322 -2.99 -11.16 25.98
C ASP A 322 -2.03 -10.47 24.98
N LEU A 323 -2.20 -10.70 23.68
CA LEU A 323 -1.40 -10.09 22.62
C LEU A 323 -2.02 -8.81 22.05
N ARG A 324 -3.14 -8.33 22.60
CA ARG A 324 -3.80 -7.12 22.13
C ARG A 324 -2.87 -5.91 22.29
N PRO A 325 -2.58 -5.15 21.22
CA PRO A 325 -1.86 -3.88 21.35
C PRO A 325 -2.60 -2.92 22.27
N ALA A 326 -1.87 -2.16 23.09
CA ALA A 326 -2.46 -1.28 24.11
C ALA A 326 -3.32 -0.16 23.49
N ASP A 327 -2.99 0.24 22.26
CA ASP A 327 -3.59 1.27 21.43
C ASP A 327 -4.57 0.70 20.38
N ALA A 328 -4.81 -0.62 20.35
CA ALA A 328 -5.71 -1.22 19.37
C ALA A 328 -7.18 -0.86 19.67
N THR A 329 -7.71 0.03 18.83
CA THR A 329 -9.10 0.49 18.85
C THR A 329 -9.86 -0.16 17.69
N THR A 330 -10.37 -1.37 17.89
CA THR A 330 -11.13 -2.13 16.87
C THR A 330 -12.59 -2.30 17.29
N LEU A 331 -13.49 -2.42 16.31
CA LEU A 331 -14.87 -2.82 16.60
C LEU A 331 -14.87 -4.28 17.08
N PRO A 332 -15.65 -4.64 18.12
CA PRO A 332 -15.72 -6.02 18.59
C PRO A 332 -16.09 -6.98 17.45
N LEU A 333 -15.39 -8.11 17.36
CA LEU A 333 -15.68 -9.17 16.39
C LEU A 333 -17.18 -9.51 16.28
N SER A 334 -17.87 -9.61 17.41
CA SER A 334 -19.32 -9.91 17.43
C SER A 334 -20.17 -8.87 16.71
N LEU A 335 -19.81 -7.58 16.81
CA LEU A 335 -20.48 -6.51 16.11
C LEU A 335 -20.09 -6.51 14.63
N ARG A 336 -18.79 -6.66 14.30
CA ARG A 336 -18.32 -6.76 12.90
C ARG A 336 -19.00 -7.90 12.13
N ARG A 337 -19.08 -9.08 12.72
CA ARG A 337 -19.83 -10.24 12.19
C ARG A 337 -21.32 -9.92 11.93
N SER A 338 -21.89 -9.00 12.68
CA SER A 338 -23.30 -8.60 12.57
C SER A 338 -23.54 -7.47 11.58
N LEU A 339 -22.51 -6.70 11.20
CA LEU A 339 -22.58 -5.54 10.29
C LEU A 339 -22.56 -5.95 8.80
N SER A 340 -23.13 -7.09 8.44
CA SER A 340 -23.06 -7.63 7.06
C SER A 340 -23.72 -6.75 5.98
N ASN A 341 -24.54 -5.78 6.39
CA ASN A 341 -25.22 -4.82 5.50
C ASN A 341 -24.56 -3.44 5.50
N TRP A 342 -23.40 -3.31 6.15
CA TRP A 342 -22.58 -2.11 6.15
C TRP A 342 -21.35 -2.36 5.26
N ASP A 343 -20.95 -1.35 4.50
CA ASP A 343 -19.75 -1.39 3.69
C ASP A 343 -18.53 -1.14 4.60
N HIS A 344 -17.53 -2.02 4.53
CA HIS A 344 -16.28 -1.88 5.25
C HIS A 344 -15.31 -0.99 4.45
N LEU A 345 -14.96 0.18 4.98
CA LEU A 345 -14.04 1.13 4.33
C LEU A 345 -12.60 0.94 4.81
N SER A 346 -12.43 0.65 6.09
CA SER A 346 -11.15 0.34 6.74
C SER A 346 -11.39 -0.49 7.99
N ASN A 347 -10.33 -1.01 8.61
CA ASN A 347 -10.38 -1.90 9.79
C ASN A 347 -11.20 -1.35 10.96
N GLN A 348 -11.40 -0.03 11.00
CA GLN A 348 -12.12 0.67 12.06
C GLN A 348 -13.32 1.47 11.53
N LEU A 349 -13.58 1.50 10.23
CA LEU A 349 -14.59 2.37 9.64
C LEU A 349 -15.56 1.56 8.76
N TYR A 350 -16.81 1.57 9.17
CA TYR A 350 -17.94 1.03 8.45
C TYR A 350 -18.79 2.18 7.95
N THR A 351 -19.39 2.05 6.78
CA THR A 351 -20.33 3.03 6.24
C THR A 351 -21.61 2.35 5.79
N ARG A 352 -22.72 3.07 5.85
CA ARG A 352 -23.99 2.63 5.31
C ARG A 352 -24.74 3.81 4.73
N THR A 353 -25.33 3.59 3.56
CA THR A 353 -26.27 4.54 2.97
C THR A 353 -27.65 4.35 3.59
N LEU A 354 -28.16 5.40 4.22
CA LEU A 354 -29.53 5.49 4.74
C LEU A 354 -30.31 6.54 3.97
N ARG A 355 -31.63 6.56 4.13
CA ARG A 355 -32.48 7.62 3.58
C ARG A 355 -32.90 8.55 4.68
N ASP A 356 -32.77 9.85 4.45
CA ASP A 356 -33.34 10.83 5.35
C ASP A 356 -34.86 10.97 5.14
N LYS A 357 -35.47 11.83 5.97
CA LYS A 357 -36.91 12.13 5.93
C LYS A 357 -37.39 12.80 4.64
N ASP A 358 -36.49 13.44 3.89
CA ASP A 358 -36.79 14.08 2.61
C ASP A 358 -36.58 13.10 1.43
N GLY A 359 -36.04 11.91 1.71
CA GLY A 359 -35.86 10.80 0.80
C GLY A 359 -34.47 10.76 0.15
N ASP A 360 -33.55 11.62 0.60
CA ASP A 360 -32.19 11.72 0.09
C ASP A 360 -31.32 10.61 0.70
N ASP A 361 -30.45 10.02 -0.14
CA ASP A 361 -29.49 9.01 0.30
C ASP A 361 -28.31 9.69 1.00
N VAL A 362 -28.06 9.34 2.25
CA VAL A 362 -27.00 9.91 3.10
C VAL A 362 -26.08 8.81 3.63
N ALA A 363 -24.78 9.10 3.71
CA ALA A 363 -23.80 8.18 4.28
C ALA A 363 -23.68 8.38 5.79
N VAL A 364 -23.80 7.28 6.54
CA VAL A 364 -23.53 7.22 7.98
C VAL A 364 -22.34 6.33 8.21
N THR A 365 -21.39 6.79 9.02
CA THR A 365 -20.22 6.04 9.41
C THR A 365 -20.35 5.47 10.81
N LEU A 366 -19.69 4.34 11.06
CA LEU A 366 -19.53 3.72 12.36
C LEU A 366 -18.05 3.41 12.56
N SER A 367 -17.49 3.91 13.66
CA SER A 367 -16.11 3.64 14.05
C SER A 367 -15.97 3.46 15.57
N PRO A 368 -14.91 2.78 16.06
CA PRO A 368 -14.57 2.80 17.47
C PRO A 368 -13.89 4.13 17.81
N GLU A 369 -14.42 4.86 18.80
CA GLU A 369 -13.80 6.06 19.37
C GLU A 369 -12.77 5.68 20.44
N THR A 370 -13.14 4.69 21.25
CA THR A 370 -12.28 4.07 22.27
C THR A 370 -12.55 2.57 22.31
N ALA A 371 -11.80 1.82 23.11
CA ALA A 371 -12.08 0.40 23.36
C ALA A 371 -13.48 0.12 23.95
N SER A 372 -14.21 1.13 24.42
CA SER A 372 -15.52 0.99 25.07
C SER A 372 -16.64 1.83 24.45
N ILE A 373 -16.31 2.69 23.48
CA ILE A 373 -17.23 3.67 22.89
C ILE A 373 -17.12 3.58 21.38
N LEU A 374 -18.27 3.52 20.71
CA LEU A 374 -18.40 3.63 19.27
C LEU A 374 -18.88 5.05 18.93
N CYS A 375 -18.50 5.53 17.76
CA CYS A 375 -18.95 6.78 17.18
C CYS A 375 -19.78 6.46 15.93
N LEU A 376 -21.06 6.87 15.94
CA LEU A 376 -21.86 6.99 14.72
C LEU A 376 -21.72 8.41 14.19
N GLY A 377 -21.27 8.57 12.96
CA GLY A 377 -21.06 9.87 12.32
C GLY A 377 -21.97 10.08 11.11
N TYR A 378 -22.55 11.27 10.99
CA TYR A 378 -23.27 11.73 9.81
C TYR A 378 -22.60 13.00 9.29
N VAL A 379 -22.14 12.99 8.04
CA VAL A 379 -21.51 14.15 7.40
C VAL A 379 -22.60 15.15 6.98
N ILE A 380 -22.62 16.31 7.63
CA ILE A 380 -23.69 17.32 7.44
C ILE A 380 -23.29 18.48 6.53
N GLY A 381 -22.00 18.59 6.17
CA GLY A 381 -21.49 19.70 5.37
C GLY A 381 -19.97 19.74 5.32
N LYS A 382 -19.44 20.84 4.78
CA LYS A 382 -18.01 21.14 4.76
C LYS A 382 -17.73 22.48 5.42
N SER A 383 -16.55 22.60 6.03
CA SER A 383 -15.99 23.84 6.57
C SER A 383 -14.49 23.87 6.26
N ASP A 384 -14.01 24.98 5.69
CA ASP A 384 -12.62 25.12 5.25
C ASP A 384 -11.66 25.46 6.42
N ASP A 385 -12.18 26.13 7.44
CA ASP A 385 -11.46 26.67 8.59
C ASP A 385 -11.75 25.91 9.90
N GLY A 386 -12.71 24.99 9.88
CA GLY A 386 -13.17 24.28 11.07
C GLY A 386 -14.00 25.14 12.02
N ASP A 387 -14.43 26.34 11.60
CA ASP A 387 -15.35 27.14 12.42
C ASP A 387 -16.77 26.55 12.37
N LEU A 388 -17.18 26.00 13.51
CA LEU A 388 -18.51 25.41 13.69
C LEU A 388 -19.48 26.39 14.37
N SER A 389 -19.07 27.63 14.64
CA SER A 389 -19.85 28.62 15.41
C SER A 389 -21.25 28.84 14.85
N GLU A 390 -21.39 28.92 13.52
CA GLU A 390 -22.67 29.13 12.83
C GLU A 390 -23.65 27.95 12.98
N ILE A 391 -23.15 26.77 13.35
CA ILE A 391 -23.92 25.53 13.42
C ILE A 391 -23.93 24.90 14.81
N ARG A 392 -23.29 25.52 15.81
CA ARG A 392 -23.36 25.09 17.22
C ARG A 392 -24.78 25.00 17.77
N TRP A 393 -25.73 25.74 17.19
CA TRP A 393 -27.15 25.62 17.54
C TRP A 393 -27.70 24.21 17.28
N LEU A 394 -27.11 23.46 16.35
CA LEU A 394 -27.49 22.09 16.04
C LEU A 394 -27.22 21.16 17.22
N GLU A 395 -26.07 21.29 17.91
CA GLU A 395 -25.76 20.51 19.11
C GLU A 395 -26.79 20.75 20.22
N ALA A 396 -27.17 22.01 20.44
CA ALA A 396 -28.17 22.37 21.44
C ALA A 396 -29.57 21.81 21.10
N ARG A 397 -29.87 21.61 19.81
CA ARG A 397 -31.16 21.11 19.34
C ARG A 397 -31.25 19.59 19.30
N THR A 398 -30.20 18.92 18.85
CA THR A 398 -30.19 17.46 18.63
C THR A 398 -29.57 16.70 19.81
N GLY A 399 -28.71 17.35 20.60
CA GLY A 399 -27.88 16.70 21.61
C GLY A 399 -26.70 15.92 21.04
N TYR A 400 -26.48 15.94 19.72
CA TYR A 400 -25.34 15.32 19.06
C TYR A 400 -24.11 16.22 19.11
N GLN A 401 -22.93 15.62 19.10
CA GLN A 401 -21.66 16.34 19.09
C GLN A 401 -21.34 16.75 17.65
N LEU A 402 -20.82 17.96 17.47
CA LEU A 402 -20.24 18.37 16.20
C LEU A 402 -18.73 18.28 16.26
N SER A 403 -18.16 17.59 15.28
CA SER A 403 -16.72 17.54 15.05
C SER A 403 -16.38 17.97 13.63
N TRP A 404 -15.13 18.37 13.45
CA TRP A 404 -14.57 18.74 12.15
C TRP A 404 -13.29 17.96 11.94
N GLY A 405 -13.12 17.42 10.73
CA GLY A 405 -11.92 16.69 10.31
C GLY A 405 -11.91 16.57 8.78
N GLU A 406 -10.73 16.72 8.17
CA GLU A 406 -10.56 16.62 6.71
C GLU A 406 -11.51 17.53 5.90
N GLY A 407 -11.85 18.71 6.45
CA GLY A 407 -12.78 19.66 5.83
C GLY A 407 -14.26 19.25 5.90
N ALA A 408 -14.59 18.08 6.46
CA ALA A 408 -15.95 17.62 6.68
C ALA A 408 -16.44 17.99 8.08
N VAL A 409 -17.71 18.36 8.19
CA VAL A 409 -18.40 18.54 9.47
C VAL A 409 -19.24 17.30 9.73
N LEU A 410 -19.02 16.68 10.88
CA LEU A 410 -19.75 15.49 11.31
C LEU A 410 -20.64 15.81 12.50
N ALA A 411 -21.90 15.42 12.41
CA ALA A 411 -22.76 15.23 13.58
C ALA A 411 -22.60 13.80 14.08
N SER A 412 -22.22 13.62 15.33
CA SER A 412 -21.90 12.32 15.89
C SER A 412 -22.68 11.97 17.15
N ARG A 413 -22.92 10.67 17.31
CA ARG A 413 -23.53 10.06 18.49
C ARG A 413 -22.60 8.97 19.01
N LEU A 414 -22.29 9.06 20.29
CA LEU A 414 -21.52 8.03 20.98
C LEU A 414 -22.44 6.89 21.42
N LEU A 415 -22.05 5.65 21.10
CA LEU A 415 -22.75 4.43 21.50
C LEU A 415 -21.85 3.57 22.40
N PRO A 416 -22.42 2.78 23.33
CA PRO A 416 -21.64 1.80 24.05
C PRO A 416 -21.19 0.67 23.10
N VAL A 417 -19.97 0.16 23.31
CA VAL A 417 -19.42 -0.97 22.52
C VAL A 417 -20.24 -2.25 22.59
N SER A 418 -21.10 -2.39 23.62
CA SER A 418 -22.03 -3.51 23.79
C SER A 418 -23.30 -3.40 22.94
N SER A 419 -23.40 -2.38 22.07
CA SER A 419 -24.56 -2.21 21.18
C SER A 419 -24.63 -3.37 20.17
N ASP A 420 -25.82 -3.96 20.03
CA ASP A 420 -26.09 -4.90 18.96
C ASP A 420 -26.36 -4.17 17.62
N VAL A 421 -26.27 -4.90 16.51
CA VAL A 421 -26.47 -4.31 15.17
C VAL A 421 -27.86 -3.68 15.01
N GLN A 422 -28.89 -4.20 15.65
CA GLN A 422 -30.25 -3.64 15.55
C GLN A 422 -30.33 -2.27 16.22
N SER A 423 -29.65 -2.11 17.36
CA SER A 423 -29.53 -0.85 18.07
C SER A 423 -28.66 0.14 17.29
N VAL A 424 -27.56 -0.32 16.70
CA VAL A 424 -26.71 0.52 15.82
C VAL A 424 -27.51 1.01 14.62
N ASP A 425 -28.25 0.14 13.94
CA ASP A 425 -29.08 0.49 12.78
C ASP A 425 -30.19 1.48 13.13
N ARG A 426 -30.88 1.26 14.26
CA ARG A 426 -31.91 2.18 14.74
C ARG A 426 -31.32 3.54 15.09
N ASP A 427 -30.20 3.56 15.82
CA ASP A 427 -29.58 4.80 16.29
C ASP A 427 -28.93 5.57 15.12
N ALA A 428 -28.47 4.88 14.08
CA ALA A 428 -28.00 5.47 12.82
C ALA A 428 -29.13 6.15 12.04
N GLN A 429 -30.30 5.50 11.93
CA GLN A 429 -31.47 6.11 11.29
C GLN A 429 -31.99 7.30 12.11
N GLU A 430 -32.05 7.18 13.45
CA GLU A 430 -32.44 8.27 14.34
C GLU A 430 -31.50 9.48 14.20
N LEU A 431 -30.19 9.25 14.13
CA LEU A 431 -29.19 10.30 13.89
C LEU A 431 -29.50 11.07 12.60
N VAL A 432 -29.72 10.35 11.50
CA VAL A 432 -30.06 10.95 10.20
C VAL A 432 -31.34 11.77 10.28
N ASP A 433 -32.42 11.18 10.81
CA ASP A 433 -33.75 11.80 10.85
C ASP A 433 -33.74 13.08 11.69
N VAL A 434 -33.15 13.02 12.89
CA VAL A 434 -33.09 14.15 13.82
C VAL A 434 -32.24 15.28 13.27
N VAL A 435 -31.09 14.98 12.66
CA VAL A 435 -30.22 16.00 12.08
C VAL A 435 -30.86 16.63 10.84
N ALA A 436 -31.46 15.85 9.95
CA ALA A 436 -32.15 16.36 8.76
C ALA A 436 -33.33 17.29 9.13
N VAL A 437 -34.12 16.92 10.14
CA VAL A 437 -35.19 17.78 10.68
C VAL A 437 -34.62 19.06 11.27
N ALA A 438 -33.57 18.95 12.10
CA ALA A 438 -32.97 20.11 12.72
C ALA A 438 -32.39 21.10 11.71
N LEU A 439 -31.70 20.62 10.66
CA LEU A 439 -31.19 21.43 9.56
C LEU A 439 -32.31 22.15 8.80
N ALA A 440 -33.40 21.44 8.49
CA ALA A 440 -34.56 22.02 7.79
C ALA A 440 -35.31 23.08 8.61
N GLU A 441 -35.26 23.01 9.94
CA GLU A 441 -35.90 23.97 10.85
C GLU A 441 -34.94 25.01 11.42
N GLY A 442 -33.68 25.04 10.96
CA GLY A 442 -32.63 25.91 11.46
C GLY A 442 -32.84 27.39 11.10
N PRO A 443 -32.17 28.33 11.81
CA PRO A 443 -32.23 29.77 11.54
C PRO A 443 -31.82 30.14 10.10
N ASN A 444 -31.11 29.24 9.42
CA ASN A 444 -30.59 29.39 8.06
C ASN A 444 -31.36 28.56 7.01
N ALA A 445 -32.54 28.00 7.34
CA ALA A 445 -33.34 27.20 6.40
C ALA A 445 -33.71 27.93 5.10
N ASN A 446 -33.62 29.27 5.08
CA ASN A 446 -33.90 30.13 3.92
C ASN A 446 -32.66 30.81 3.31
N GLY A 447 -31.45 30.52 3.80
CA GLY A 447 -30.22 31.12 3.29
C GLY A 447 -28.99 30.39 3.81
N THR A 448 -28.19 29.83 2.91
CA THR A 448 -26.96 29.07 3.18
C THR A 448 -25.94 29.91 3.96
N GLY A 449 -26.09 29.98 5.28
CA GLY A 449 -25.05 30.47 6.18
C GLY A 449 -23.95 29.42 6.28
N GLY A 450 -22.74 29.79 5.87
CA GLY A 450 -21.45 29.14 6.16
C GLY A 450 -21.21 27.76 5.56
N LEU A 451 -22.13 26.82 5.74
CA LEU A 451 -22.02 25.47 5.22
C LEU A 451 -22.35 25.43 3.73
N THR A 452 -21.38 25.01 2.92
CA THR A 452 -21.68 24.50 1.59
C THR A 452 -22.38 23.16 1.77
N ALA A 453 -23.59 23.03 1.18
CA ALA A 453 -24.29 21.76 1.16
C ALA A 453 -23.32 20.69 0.65
N ALA A 454 -23.20 19.59 1.39
CA ALA A 454 -22.46 18.42 0.93
C ALA A 454 -23.25 17.77 -0.22
N ALA A 455 -23.37 18.46 -1.36
CA ALA A 455 -23.71 17.84 -2.63
C ALA A 455 -22.67 16.73 -2.80
N GLY A 456 -23.16 15.49 -2.84
CA GLY A 456 -22.38 14.25 -2.67
C GLY A 456 -20.91 14.38 -3.03
N ILE A 457 -20.04 14.06 -2.06
CA ILE A 457 -18.58 14.17 -2.11
C ILE A 457 -18.04 13.81 -3.50
N ALA A 458 -17.77 14.85 -4.30
CA ALA A 458 -16.93 14.84 -5.49
C ALA A 458 -15.83 15.89 -5.26
N ILE A 459 -14.56 15.47 -5.45
CA ILE A 459 -13.31 16.23 -5.25
C ILE A 459 -13.02 17.03 -6.55
N PRO A 460 -12.89 18.39 -6.60
CA PRO A 460 -11.54 19.04 -6.71
C PRO A 460 -11.39 20.62 -6.53
N SER A 461 -10.11 21.06 -6.41
CA SER A 461 -9.35 22.21 -7.00
C SER A 461 -9.64 23.73 -6.78
N ASN A 462 -8.78 24.35 -5.94
CA ASN A 462 -7.87 25.52 -6.09
C ASN A 462 -8.28 26.89 -6.70
N SER A 463 -8.10 28.02 -5.96
CA SER A 463 -7.21 29.17 -6.28
C SER A 463 -7.36 30.45 -5.38
N GLN A 464 -6.22 31.18 -5.25
CA GLN A 464 -5.74 32.33 -4.42
C GLN A 464 -6.11 33.79 -4.89
N PRO A 465 -5.50 34.95 -4.44
CA PRO A 465 -5.05 35.51 -3.11
C PRO A 465 -5.26 37.07 -2.91
N GLN A 466 -4.83 37.70 -1.78
CA GLN A 466 -3.92 38.89 -1.66
C GLN A 466 -3.65 39.42 -0.20
N GLU A 467 -2.69 40.36 -0.03
CA GLU A 467 -1.57 40.47 0.98
C GLU A 467 -1.67 41.42 2.22
N GLY A 468 -0.85 41.11 3.27
CA GLY A 468 0.20 41.97 3.89
C GLY A 468 0.11 42.30 5.42
N GLU A 469 1.15 42.34 6.28
CA GLU A 469 2.39 41.54 6.52
C GLU A 469 2.80 41.67 8.02
N ALA A 470 2.77 40.54 8.75
CA ALA A 470 3.51 40.17 9.97
C ALA A 470 3.90 38.68 9.75
N PHE A 471 4.68 38.00 10.62
CA PHE A 471 4.93 36.54 10.44
C PHE A 471 3.59 35.79 10.39
N ASP A 472 3.15 35.49 9.18
CA ASP A 472 1.80 35.09 8.85
C ASP A 472 1.72 33.57 8.99
N LEU A 473 1.55 33.13 10.24
CA LEU A 473 1.34 31.71 10.57
C LEU A 473 0.17 31.14 9.75
N ASP A 474 -0.84 31.96 9.45
CA ASP A 474 -1.98 31.56 8.63
C ASP A 474 -1.60 31.41 7.15
N ALA A 475 -0.60 32.14 6.63
CA ALA A 475 -0.03 31.89 5.29
C ALA A 475 0.75 30.57 5.24
N VAL A 476 1.47 30.22 6.31
CA VAL A 476 2.16 28.92 6.42
C VAL A 476 1.15 27.77 6.48
N ILE A 477 0.10 27.90 7.30
CA ILE A 477 -0.98 26.92 7.39
C ILE A 477 -1.72 26.81 6.05
N ARG A 478 -2.02 27.93 5.38
CA ARG A 478 -2.64 27.91 4.05
C ARG A 478 -1.74 27.27 2.99
N ALA A 479 -0.44 27.56 3.00
CA ALA A 479 0.52 26.96 2.07
C ALA A 479 0.71 25.46 2.32
N SER A 480 0.58 24.98 3.56
CA SER A 480 0.62 23.54 3.88
C SER A 480 -0.56 22.76 3.30
N LYS A 481 -1.69 23.42 3.06
CA LYS A 481 -2.91 22.82 2.48
C LYS A 481 -2.94 22.81 0.94
N ASP A 482 -1.96 23.43 0.27
CA ASP A 482 -1.91 23.49 -1.20
C ASP A 482 -0.97 22.41 -1.75
N ASP A 483 -1.54 21.32 -2.27
CA ASP A 483 -0.85 20.07 -2.63
C ASP A 483 0.19 20.18 -3.77
N ASN A 484 0.27 21.32 -4.45
CA ASN A 484 0.95 21.48 -5.75
C ASN A 484 2.37 22.09 -5.68
N PHE A 485 3.07 22.02 -4.56
CA PHE A 485 4.45 22.51 -4.50
C PHE A 485 5.43 21.63 -5.30
N ASP A 486 5.96 22.18 -6.40
CA ASP A 486 7.08 21.62 -7.16
C ASP A 486 8.41 22.23 -6.64
N PRO A 487 9.34 21.42 -6.09
CA PRO A 487 10.64 21.92 -5.62
C PRO A 487 11.48 22.58 -6.74
N GLY A 488 11.16 22.34 -8.01
CA GLY A 488 11.76 23.05 -9.15
C GLY A 488 11.44 24.55 -9.20
N GLN A 489 10.49 25.03 -8.39
CA GLN A 489 10.16 26.45 -8.27
C GLN A 489 10.88 27.18 -7.11
N ALA A 490 11.70 26.46 -6.34
CA ALA A 490 12.48 27.07 -5.26
C ALA A 490 13.58 28.00 -5.82
N SER A 491 13.88 29.08 -5.10
CA SER A 491 14.99 29.96 -5.47
C SER A 491 16.32 29.20 -5.38
N ALA A 492 17.33 29.63 -6.15
CA ALA A 492 18.67 29.03 -6.07
C ALA A 492 19.28 29.10 -4.65
N GLU A 493 18.87 30.11 -3.87
CA GLU A 493 19.27 30.27 -2.47
C GLU A 493 18.56 29.26 -1.56
N HIS A 494 17.26 29.01 -1.76
CA HIS A 494 16.53 27.96 -1.04
C HIS A 494 17.12 26.58 -1.32
N LEU A 495 17.41 26.27 -2.59
CA LEU A 495 18.03 24.99 -2.99
C LEU A 495 19.38 24.79 -2.31
N LYS A 496 20.20 25.83 -2.21
CA LYS A 496 21.49 25.77 -1.51
C LYS A 496 21.33 25.48 -0.01
N THR A 497 20.35 26.08 0.63
CA THR A 497 20.05 25.83 2.06
C THR A 497 19.51 24.42 2.27
N ILE A 498 18.62 23.94 1.40
CA ILE A 498 18.12 22.55 1.39
C ILE A 498 19.28 21.57 1.23
N ASP A 499 20.16 21.77 0.25
CA ASP A 499 21.34 20.93 0.03
C ASP A 499 22.25 20.89 1.27
N SER A 500 22.46 22.03 1.92
CA SER A 500 23.24 22.12 3.15
C SER A 500 22.60 21.30 4.29
N LEU A 501 21.28 21.36 4.44
CA LEU A 501 20.56 20.56 5.44
C LEU A 501 20.67 19.07 5.15
N VAL A 502 20.48 18.66 3.89
CA VAL A 502 20.63 17.26 3.46
C VAL A 502 22.05 16.75 3.69
N GLN A 503 23.08 17.56 3.41
CA GLN A 503 24.48 17.18 3.67
C GLN A 503 24.79 16.95 5.16
N ILE A 504 24.09 17.63 6.06
CA ILE A 504 24.24 17.43 7.51
C ILE A 504 23.50 16.16 7.94
N MET A 505 22.25 15.99 7.51
CA MET A 505 21.38 14.94 8.01
C MET A 505 21.63 13.57 7.37
N ASN A 506 21.93 13.52 6.06
CA ASN A 506 22.04 12.27 5.33
C ASN A 506 23.15 11.33 5.85
N PRO A 507 24.37 11.80 6.15
CA PRO A 507 25.40 10.93 6.71
C PRO A 507 25.02 10.34 8.08
N ILE A 508 24.33 11.13 8.91
CA ILE A 508 23.90 10.73 10.26
C ILE A 508 22.74 9.74 10.18
N TYR A 509 21.83 9.94 9.23
CA TYR A 509 20.72 9.03 8.96
C TYR A 509 21.21 7.71 8.36
N GLU A 510 22.24 7.73 7.51
CA GLU A 510 22.84 6.53 6.93
C GLU A 510 23.68 5.73 7.93
N SER A 511 24.33 6.40 8.88
CA SER A 511 25.17 5.74 9.90
C SER A 511 24.40 5.21 11.10
N ASP A 512 23.12 5.59 11.26
CA ASP A 512 22.30 5.29 12.45
C ASP A 512 22.93 5.83 13.76
N GLU A 513 23.77 6.88 13.66
CA GLU A 513 24.46 7.51 14.79
C GLU A 513 23.70 8.75 15.26
N SER A 514 22.47 8.59 15.76
CA SER A 514 21.61 9.73 16.07
C SER A 514 22.18 10.73 17.07
N GLU A 515 23.08 10.30 17.97
CA GLU A 515 23.82 11.19 18.87
C GLU A 515 24.67 12.24 18.14
N ALA A 516 25.18 11.91 16.95
CA ALA A 516 25.93 12.85 16.11
C ALA A 516 25.03 13.99 15.58
N LEU A 517 23.70 13.83 15.63
CA LEU A 517 22.74 14.86 15.21
C LEU A 517 22.64 16.00 16.22
N LYS A 518 22.77 15.73 17.52
CA LYS A 518 22.48 16.68 18.61
C LYS A 518 23.18 18.04 18.46
N PRO A 519 24.48 18.13 18.12
CA PRO A 519 25.15 19.42 17.93
C PRO A 519 24.59 20.24 16.77
N SER A 520 23.96 19.58 15.79
CA SER A 520 23.45 20.19 14.56
C SER A 520 21.98 20.61 14.64
N ILE A 521 21.21 20.10 15.62
CA ILE A 521 19.77 20.38 15.77
C ILE A 521 19.45 21.89 15.77
N PRO A 522 20.13 22.77 16.55
CA PRO A 522 19.81 24.18 16.56
C PRO A 522 19.97 24.85 15.19
N HIS A 523 20.98 24.43 14.42
CA HIS A 523 21.21 24.94 13.08
C HIS A 523 20.15 24.43 12.09
N ILE A 524 19.78 23.16 12.16
CA ILE A 524 18.73 22.58 11.32
C ILE A 524 17.40 23.32 11.53
N VAL A 525 17.00 23.51 12.78
CA VAL A 525 15.74 24.20 13.14
C VAL A 525 15.76 25.66 12.67
N ALA A 526 16.85 26.40 12.90
CA ALA A 526 16.97 27.78 12.47
C ALA A 526 16.88 27.93 10.93
N SER A 527 17.53 27.04 10.19
CA SER A 527 17.48 27.03 8.72
C SER A 527 16.07 26.67 8.21
N CYS A 528 15.36 25.75 8.86
CA CYS A 528 13.96 25.44 8.51
C CYS A 528 13.05 26.67 8.74
N GLN A 529 13.20 27.36 9.87
CA GLN A 529 12.42 28.58 10.15
C GLN A 529 12.73 29.69 9.16
N GLN A 530 13.99 29.83 8.73
CA GLN A 530 14.37 30.79 7.70
C GLN A 530 13.75 30.44 6.34
N LEU A 531 13.85 29.19 5.90
CA LEU A 531 13.26 28.71 4.64
C LEU A 531 11.75 28.97 4.57
N VAL A 532 11.01 28.62 5.63
CA VAL A 532 9.55 28.81 5.69
C VAL A 532 9.19 30.29 5.77
N ARG A 533 10.02 31.12 6.41
CA ARG A 533 9.80 32.58 6.44
C ARG A 533 10.00 33.20 5.05
N GLU A 534 10.98 32.74 4.29
CA GLU A 534 11.28 33.23 2.94
C GLU A 534 10.30 32.68 1.89
N ASP A 535 9.85 31.43 2.05
CA ASP A 535 8.81 30.79 1.22
C ASP A 535 7.95 29.83 2.05
N PRO A 536 6.73 30.25 2.46
CA PRO A 536 5.82 29.42 3.26
C PRO A 536 5.50 28.05 2.65
N ARG A 537 5.63 27.89 1.33
CA ARG A 537 5.39 26.61 0.63
C ARG A 537 6.43 25.55 0.96
N LEU A 538 7.59 25.95 1.48
CA LEU A 538 8.63 25.04 1.96
C LEU A 538 8.29 24.35 3.29
N ILE A 539 7.12 24.62 3.88
CA ILE A 539 6.66 23.90 5.07
C ILE A 539 6.58 22.39 4.85
N ARG A 540 6.30 21.95 3.62
CA ARG A 540 6.30 20.52 3.24
C ARG A 540 7.67 19.88 3.40
N PHE A 541 8.74 20.61 3.09
CA PHE A 541 10.10 20.13 3.32
C PHE A 541 10.40 19.98 4.82
N VAL A 542 9.86 20.87 5.67
CA VAL A 542 9.97 20.75 7.12
C VAL A 542 9.18 19.54 7.65
N GLN A 543 7.98 19.28 7.12
CA GLN A 543 7.21 18.06 7.38
C GLN A 543 8.00 16.80 7.02
N ASP A 544 8.66 16.77 5.85
CA ASP A 544 9.50 15.64 5.43
C ASP A 544 10.69 15.42 6.38
N ILE A 545 11.32 16.50 6.87
CA ILE A 545 12.38 16.42 7.91
C ILE A 545 11.80 15.89 9.23
N ASN A 546 10.61 16.33 9.64
CA ASN A 546 9.95 15.85 10.86
C ASN A 546 9.55 14.36 10.76
N GLY A 547 9.05 13.92 9.60
CA GLY A 547 8.81 12.50 9.32
C GLY A 547 10.10 11.68 9.34
N MET A 548 11.20 12.22 8.82
CA MET A 548 12.52 11.59 8.93
C MET A 548 12.99 11.49 10.38
N ALA A 549 12.81 12.54 11.19
CA ALA A 549 13.14 12.53 12.61
C ALA A 549 12.30 11.51 13.40
N THR A 550 11.01 11.41 13.11
CA THR A 550 10.11 10.42 13.72
C THR A 550 10.55 9.00 13.37
N ARG A 551 10.86 8.73 12.09
CA ARG A 551 11.39 7.43 11.65
C ARG A 551 12.76 7.09 12.24
N GLY A 552 13.65 8.08 12.32
CA GLY A 552 14.96 7.93 12.95
C GLY A 552 14.83 7.54 14.43
N ALA A 553 13.94 8.21 15.16
CA ALA A 553 13.66 7.89 16.57
C ALA A 553 13.08 6.47 16.75
N LEU A 554 12.21 6.03 15.85
CA LEU A 554 11.68 4.66 15.85
C LEU A 554 12.76 3.61 15.49
N GLY A 555 13.68 3.95 14.58
CA GLY A 555 14.82 3.12 14.20
C GLY A 555 15.78 2.93 15.37
N ASP A 556 16.15 4.02 16.04
CA ASP A 556 16.98 4.02 17.24
C ASP A 556 16.33 3.19 18.36
N TRP A 557 15.02 3.34 18.59
CA TRP A 557 14.28 2.56 19.59
C TRP A 557 14.29 1.06 19.28
N ALA A 558 14.12 0.67 18.02
CA ALA A 558 14.16 -0.74 17.61
C ALA A 558 15.55 -1.37 17.77
N HIS A 559 16.62 -0.57 17.73
CA HIS A 559 18.00 -1.02 17.89
C HIS A 559 18.52 -0.92 19.33
N ASP A 560 17.89 -0.11 20.19
CA ASP A 560 18.29 0.05 21.58
C ASP A 560 17.76 -1.09 22.48
N THR A 561 18.59 -2.13 22.59
CA THR A 561 18.39 -3.24 23.55
C THR A 561 18.71 -2.87 25.00
N ARG A 562 19.13 -1.62 25.29
CA ARG A 562 19.66 -1.20 26.61
C ARG A 562 18.74 -0.28 27.41
N GLY A 563 17.54 0.04 26.92
CA GLY A 563 16.51 0.72 27.70
C GLY A 563 16.73 2.23 27.87
N GLY A 564 17.32 2.91 26.89
CA GLY A 564 17.26 4.37 26.82
C GLY A 564 15.82 4.86 26.61
N THR A 565 15.50 6.03 27.15
CA THR A 565 14.21 6.69 26.93
C THR A 565 14.21 7.37 25.56
N LEU A 566 13.14 7.20 24.77
CA LEU A 566 12.99 7.76 23.41
C LEU A 566 13.38 9.25 23.32
N GLY A 567 13.05 10.05 24.34
CA GLY A 567 13.30 11.50 24.35
C GLY A 567 14.79 11.93 24.43
N GLU A 568 15.71 11.02 24.76
CA GLU A 568 17.14 11.37 24.82
C GLU A 568 17.86 11.21 23.49
N GLN A 569 17.26 10.59 22.48
CA GLN A 569 17.91 10.32 21.19
C GLN A 569 17.91 11.55 20.27
N GLY A 570 18.94 11.69 19.44
CA GLY A 570 19.09 12.89 18.60
C GLY A 570 17.94 13.11 17.62
N TRP A 571 17.39 12.05 17.03
CA TRP A 571 16.25 12.15 16.12
C TRP A 571 14.96 12.57 16.83
N SER A 572 14.69 12.02 18.03
CA SER A 572 13.54 12.45 18.85
C SER A 572 13.65 13.93 19.22
N GLN A 573 14.84 14.38 19.64
CA GLN A 573 15.08 15.78 19.96
C GLN A 573 14.91 16.70 18.75
N LEU A 574 15.29 16.25 17.54
CA LEU A 574 15.06 17.04 16.33
C LEU A 574 13.56 17.23 16.06
N GLY A 575 12.76 16.15 16.14
CA GLY A 575 11.30 16.21 15.96
C GLY A 575 10.64 17.15 16.97
N GLU A 576 10.95 16.99 18.26
CA GLU A 576 10.42 17.88 19.32
C GLU A 576 10.77 19.36 19.07
N LYS A 577 12.01 19.65 18.65
CA LYS A 577 12.45 21.03 18.38
C LYS A 577 11.81 21.62 17.12
N LEU A 578 11.53 20.80 16.11
CA LEU A 578 10.80 21.25 14.92
C LEU A 578 9.35 21.57 15.28
N VAL A 579 8.64 20.69 15.99
CA VAL A 579 7.27 20.96 16.46
C VAL A 579 7.19 22.23 17.30
N ALA A 580 8.14 22.43 18.23
CA ALA A 580 8.20 23.64 19.04
C ALA A 580 8.51 24.92 18.21
N ALA A 581 9.23 24.79 17.10
CA ALA A 581 9.60 25.89 16.22
C ALA A 581 8.47 26.35 15.27
N PHE A 582 7.45 25.50 15.06
CA PHE A 582 6.29 25.74 14.18
C PHE A 582 4.97 25.49 14.93
N PRO A 583 4.66 26.27 15.98
CA PRO A 583 3.44 26.05 16.76
C PRO A 583 2.19 26.22 15.89
N GLY A 584 1.26 25.26 15.96
CA GLY A 584 0.00 25.28 15.22
C GLY A 584 0.07 24.80 13.77
N VAL A 585 1.25 24.39 13.28
CA VAL A 585 1.39 23.68 12.02
C VAL A 585 1.45 22.18 12.31
N ASP A 586 0.63 21.40 11.62
CA ASP A 586 0.76 19.95 11.68
C ASP A 586 2.01 19.52 10.89
N LEU A 587 3.02 19.08 11.62
CA LEU A 587 4.25 18.54 11.04
C LEU A 587 4.18 17.03 10.82
N VAL A 588 3.07 16.38 11.19
CA VAL A 588 2.79 14.98 10.88
C VAL A 588 2.09 14.93 9.53
N ARG A 589 2.53 14.02 8.67
CA ARG A 589 1.99 13.90 7.32
C ARG A 589 0.83 12.90 7.34
N GLU A 590 -0.34 13.29 6.86
CA GLU A 590 -1.55 12.43 6.85
C GLU A 590 -1.37 11.11 6.06
N ASP A 591 -0.37 11.05 5.17
CA ASP A 591 -0.02 9.87 4.35
C ASP A 591 1.00 8.90 5.02
N GLU A 592 1.57 9.24 6.18
CA GLU A 592 2.59 8.45 6.91
C GLU A 592 2.11 7.98 8.28
#